data_AF-A0ABD6AR37-F1
#
_entry.id   AF-A0ABD6AR37-F1
#
_cell.length_a   1.000
_cell.length_b   1.000
_cell.length_c   1.000
_cell.angle_alpha   90.00
_cell.angle_beta   90.00
_cell.angle_gamma   90.00
#
_symmetry.space_group_name_H-M   'P 1'
#
loop_
_entity.id
_entity.type
_entity.pdbx_description
1 polymer ?
#
loop_
_entity_poly.entity_id
_entity_poly.type
_entity_poly.pdbx_seq_one_letter_code
_entity_poly.pdbx_strand_id
1 'polypeptide(L)'
;MNCVGCGLGAGYNRAVVDTIHDTEMGGFCFRCEEAEFGRSLDRGDWTASGDCAFCDRDGFYALPEWKPYCEEVAGRTVCKVDYRVTDETLRFCDEHFVCLHESAKPQDAGIQTRDDPRLRE
;
A
#
# COMPACT_ATOMS: atom_id res chain seq x y z
N MET A 1 -8.06 -2.65 -9.10
CA MET A 1 -7.59 -1.72 -8.06
C MET A 1 -6.16 -1.32 -8.36
N ASN A 2 -5.90 0.00 -8.43
CA ASN A 2 -4.56 0.53 -8.70
C ASN A 2 -3.85 0.89 -7.39
N CYS A 3 -2.52 0.83 -7.42
CA CYS A 3 -1.66 1.23 -6.32
C CYS A 3 -1.66 2.75 -6.21
N VAL A 4 -1.95 3.28 -5.03
CA VAL A 4 -1.92 4.74 -4.79
C VAL A 4 -0.50 5.31 -4.88
N GLY A 5 0.54 4.49 -4.69
CA GLY A 5 1.92 4.92 -4.86
C GLY A 5 2.35 4.99 -6.33
N CYS A 6 2.30 3.85 -7.04
CA CYS A 6 2.91 3.74 -8.38
C CYS A 6 1.90 3.76 -9.54
N GLY A 7 0.59 3.79 -9.28
CA GLY A 7 -0.46 3.77 -10.29
C GLY A 7 -0.68 2.41 -11.00
N LEU A 8 0.20 1.43 -10.81
CA LEU A 8 0.08 0.08 -11.39
C LEU A 8 -0.92 -0.79 -10.61
N GLY A 9 -1.22 -1.99 -11.10
CA GLY A 9 -2.12 -2.93 -10.39
C GLY A 9 -1.60 -3.27 -8.98
N ALA A 10 -2.42 -3.04 -7.95
CA ALA A 10 -2.01 -3.24 -6.55
C ALA A 10 -2.01 -4.71 -6.11
N GLY A 11 -2.77 -5.57 -6.79
CA GLY A 11 -3.05 -6.92 -6.32
C GLY A 11 -3.87 -6.92 -5.03
N TYR A 12 -3.66 -7.93 -4.18
CA TYR A 12 -4.31 -8.10 -2.88
C TYR A 12 -3.29 -8.05 -1.75
N ASN A 13 -2.45 -7.00 -1.73
CA ASN A 13 -1.48 -6.79 -0.68
C ASN A 13 -2.12 -5.99 0.47
N ARG A 14 -2.34 -4.69 0.26
CA ARG A 14 -3.13 -3.85 1.18
C ARG A 14 -4.19 -3.06 0.43
N ALA A 15 -5.33 -2.85 1.09
CA ALA A 15 -6.27 -1.83 0.69
C ALA A 15 -5.84 -0.47 1.24
N VAL A 16 -6.34 0.61 0.64
CA VAL A 16 -6.21 1.97 1.13
C VAL A 16 -7.61 2.52 1.34
N VAL A 17 -7.95 2.83 2.59
CA VAL A 17 -9.32 3.18 2.98
C VAL A 17 -9.32 4.56 3.62
N ASP A 18 -10.18 5.44 3.11
CA ASP A 18 -10.56 6.67 3.80
C ASP A 18 -11.58 6.31 4.89
N THR A 19 -11.16 6.42 6.15
CA THR A 19 -11.97 6.02 7.31
C THR A 19 -13.06 7.03 7.66
N ILE A 20 -13.00 8.25 7.15
CA ILE A 20 -14.02 9.28 7.37
C ILE A 20 -15.21 9.06 6.43
N HIS A 21 -14.93 8.71 5.18
CA HIS A 21 -15.96 8.49 4.15
C HIS A 21 -16.31 7.01 3.93
N ASP A 22 -15.68 6.10 4.68
CA ASP A 22 -15.79 4.64 4.54
C ASP A 22 -15.64 4.19 3.06
N THR A 23 -14.63 4.77 2.40
CA THR A 23 -14.42 4.61 0.96
C THR A 23 -13.05 4.01 0.67
N GLU A 24 -13.05 2.94 -0.14
CA GLU A 24 -11.81 2.40 -0.68
C GLU A 24 -11.25 3.33 -1.76
N MET A 25 -10.07 3.87 -1.50
CA MET A 25 -9.37 4.79 -2.41
C MET A 25 -8.53 4.04 -3.44
N GLY A 26 -8.15 2.80 -3.15
CA GLY A 26 -7.31 1.96 -3.99
C GLY A 26 -6.57 0.92 -3.18
N GLY A 27 -5.41 0.51 -3.67
CA GLY A 27 -4.55 -0.45 -2.98
C GLY A 27 -3.15 0.09 -2.77
N PHE A 28 -2.36 -0.67 -2.02
CA PHE A 28 -0.93 -0.41 -1.85
C PHE A 28 -0.17 -1.70 -2.16
N CYS A 29 0.61 -1.69 -3.24
CA CYS A 29 1.25 -2.89 -3.77
C CYS A 29 2.45 -3.28 -2.92
N PHE A 30 2.78 -4.58 -2.93
CA PHE A 30 3.90 -5.13 -2.17
C PHE A 30 5.23 -4.40 -2.43
N ARG A 31 5.49 -3.96 -3.67
CA ARG A 31 6.74 -3.24 -4.01
C ARG A 31 6.81 -1.85 -3.37
N CYS A 32 5.69 -1.12 -3.33
CA CYS A 32 5.65 0.18 -2.66
C CYS A 32 5.73 -0.01 -1.15
N GLU A 33 5.09 -1.05 -0.60
CA GLU A 33 5.22 -1.40 0.81
C GLU A 33 6.65 -1.73 1.22
N GLU A 34 7.33 -2.59 0.46
CA GLU A 34 8.72 -2.94 0.72
C GLU A 34 9.65 -1.73 0.60
N ALA A 35 9.40 -0.84 -0.37
CA ALA A 35 10.20 0.37 -0.56
C ALA A 35 10.05 1.38 0.59
N GLU A 36 8.82 1.61 1.04
CA GLU A 36 8.53 2.61 2.09
C GLU A 36 8.79 2.09 3.50
N PHE A 37 8.40 0.84 3.78
CA PHE A 37 8.37 0.31 5.13
C PHE A 37 9.33 -0.86 5.37
N GLY A 38 9.95 -1.40 4.31
CA GLY A 38 10.74 -2.62 4.39
C GLY A 38 9.92 -3.77 4.96
N ARG A 39 10.37 -4.32 6.10
CA ARG A 39 9.68 -5.41 6.83
C ARG A 39 8.94 -4.93 8.07
N SER A 40 8.82 -3.62 8.25
CA SER A 40 8.21 -3.06 9.46
C SER A 40 6.76 -3.52 9.59
N LEU A 41 6.07 -3.70 8.46
CA LEU A 41 4.66 -4.08 8.43
C LEU A 41 4.37 -5.59 8.55
N ASP A 42 5.41 -6.44 8.62
CA ASP A 42 5.27 -7.91 8.67
C ASP A 42 4.67 -8.42 9.99
N ARG A 43 4.88 -7.68 11.10
CA ARG A 43 4.47 -8.07 12.45
C ARG A 43 3.98 -6.83 13.19
N GLY A 44 2.73 -6.47 12.96
CA GLY A 44 2.14 -5.26 13.51
C GLY A 44 1.44 -5.46 14.85
N ASP A 45 1.95 -4.83 15.90
CA ASP A 45 1.15 -4.31 17.01
C ASP A 45 1.18 -2.78 16.81
N TRP A 46 0.40 -2.30 15.85
CA TRP A 46 0.32 -0.87 15.54
C TRP A 46 -0.54 -0.21 16.60
N THR A 47 -0.05 0.89 17.16
CA THR A 47 -0.67 1.61 18.28
C THR A 47 -2.18 1.66 18.17
N ALA A 48 -2.87 1.03 19.12
CA ALA A 48 -4.32 0.91 19.22
C ALA A 48 -5.01 2.25 19.59
N SER A 49 -4.65 3.35 18.92
CA SER A 49 -5.17 4.68 19.20
C SER A 49 -5.91 5.31 18.04
N GLY A 50 -5.84 4.74 16.83
CA GLY A 50 -6.41 5.36 15.62
C GLY A 50 -5.64 6.58 15.12
N ASP A 51 -4.50 6.90 15.74
CA ASP A 51 -3.62 8.01 15.35
C ASP A 51 -2.75 7.63 14.14
N CYS A 52 -2.08 8.63 13.58
CA CYS A 52 -1.08 8.44 12.56
C CYS A 52 0.12 7.66 13.11
N ALA A 53 0.61 6.70 12.32
CA ALA A 53 1.79 5.90 12.67
C ALA A 53 3.10 6.71 12.82
N PHE A 54 3.12 7.97 12.37
CA PHE A 54 4.32 8.82 12.33
C PHE A 54 4.22 10.09 13.18
N CYS A 55 3.06 10.44 13.71
CA CYS A 55 2.86 11.62 14.54
C CYS A 55 1.59 11.53 15.39
N ASP A 56 1.44 12.43 16.36
CA ASP A 56 0.30 12.47 17.29
C ASP A 56 -0.98 13.06 16.67
N ARG A 57 -1.12 13.06 15.34
CA ARG A 57 -2.32 13.54 14.63
C ARG A 57 -3.24 12.37 14.31
N ASP A 58 -4.53 12.66 14.20
CA ASP A 58 -5.55 11.67 13.80
C ASP A 58 -5.19 10.96 12.48
N GLY A 59 -5.36 9.64 12.46
CA GLY A 59 -5.15 8.79 11.30
C GLY A 59 -6.43 8.63 10.48
N PHE A 60 -6.51 9.30 9.33
CA PHE A 60 -7.67 9.27 8.43
C PHE A 60 -7.62 8.16 7.39
N TYR A 61 -6.41 7.73 7.00
CA TYR A 61 -6.20 6.75 5.93
C TYR A 61 -5.64 5.45 6.49
N ALA A 62 -6.39 4.36 6.36
CA ALA A 62 -6.01 3.04 6.87
C ALA A 62 -5.42 2.14 5.78
N LEU A 63 -4.42 1.33 6.15
CA LEU A 63 -3.74 0.36 5.27
C LEU A 63 -3.94 -1.10 5.75
N PRO A 64 -5.18 -1.62 5.75
CA PRO A 64 -5.43 -3.00 6.17
C PRO A 64 -4.90 -4.02 5.14
N GLU A 65 -4.52 -5.19 5.64
CA GLU A 65 -4.10 -6.32 4.82
C GLU A 65 -5.32 -7.06 4.24
N TRP A 66 -5.23 -7.46 2.98
CA TRP A 66 -6.21 -8.38 2.40
C TRP A 66 -5.99 -9.79 2.96
N LYS A 67 -7.02 -10.34 3.62
CA LYS A 67 -7.01 -11.68 4.21
C LYS A 67 -7.85 -12.63 3.32
N PRO A 68 -7.26 -13.71 2.79
CA PRO A 68 -8.05 -14.72 2.08
C PRO A 68 -8.87 -15.55 3.07
N TYR A 69 -10.05 -15.97 2.65
CA TYR A 69 -10.88 -16.94 3.36
C TYR A 69 -11.63 -17.82 2.36
N CYS A 70 -12.06 -18.99 2.82
CA CYS A 70 -12.85 -19.92 2.03
C CYS A 70 -14.24 -20.05 2.64
N GLU A 71 -15.26 -20.11 1.80
CA GLU A 71 -16.62 -20.43 2.21
C GLU A 71 -17.26 -21.45 1.26
N GLU A 72 -18.21 -22.23 1.77
CA GLU A 72 -18.99 -23.17 0.98
C GLU A 72 -20.22 -22.47 0.39
N VAL A 73 -20.29 -22.38 -0.94
CA VAL A 73 -21.41 -21.79 -1.68
C VAL A 73 -21.97 -22.84 -2.62
N ALA A 74 -23.22 -23.24 -2.39
CA ALA A 74 -23.91 -24.27 -3.19
C ALA A 74 -23.10 -25.58 -3.35
N GLY A 75 -22.44 -26.01 -2.27
CA GLY A 75 -21.63 -27.24 -2.22
C GLY A 75 -20.28 -27.13 -2.93
N ARG A 76 -19.77 -25.92 -3.14
CA ARG A 76 -18.42 -25.66 -3.67
C ARG A 76 -17.65 -24.74 -2.73
N THR A 77 -16.38 -25.06 -2.50
CA THR A 77 -15.44 -24.15 -1.83
C THR A 77 -15.08 -22.98 -2.75
N VAL A 78 -15.37 -21.76 -2.31
CA VAL A 78 -15.00 -20.53 -3.02
C VAL A 78 -14.00 -19.76 -2.16
N CYS A 79 -12.84 -19.45 -2.74
CA CYS A 79 -11.86 -18.55 -2.12
C CYS A 79 -12.24 -17.11 -2.39
N LYS A 80 -12.33 -16.32 -1.32
CA LYS A 80 -12.58 -14.89 -1.34
C LYS A 80 -11.45 -14.17 -0.61
N VAL A 81 -11.40 -12.86 -0.76
CA VAL A 81 -10.51 -11.97 -0.02
C VAL A 81 -11.35 -10.85 0.56
N ASP A 82 -11.02 -10.47 1.79
CA ASP A 82 -11.66 -9.36 2.49
C ASP A 82 -10.61 -8.70 3.40
N TYR A 83 -10.86 -7.47 3.83
CA TYR A 83 -10.04 -6.80 4.83
C TYR A 83 -10.93 -6.28 5.96
N ARG A 84 -10.30 -5.99 7.10
CA ARG A 84 -10.97 -5.33 8.22
C ARG A 84 -10.11 -4.19 8.70
N VAL A 85 -10.72 -3.02 8.86
CA VAL A 85 -10.11 -1.90 9.57
C VAL A 85 -10.43 -2.07 11.06
N THR A 86 -9.39 -2.21 11.86
CA THR A 86 -9.43 -2.34 13.32
C THR A 86 -8.65 -1.17 13.95
N ASP A 87 -8.61 -1.12 15.28
CA ASP A 87 -7.81 -0.13 16.00
C ASP A 87 -6.29 -0.39 15.84
N GLU A 88 -5.91 -1.64 15.58
CA GLU A 88 -4.54 -2.07 15.27
C GLU A 88 -4.18 -1.88 13.79
N THR A 89 -5.10 -1.37 12.96
CA THR A 89 -4.79 -1.13 11.55
C THR A 89 -3.97 0.13 11.43
N LEU A 90 -2.81 0.02 10.76
CA LEU A 90 -1.93 1.13 10.45
C LEU A 90 -2.71 2.29 9.81
N ARG A 91 -2.59 3.49 10.38
CA ARG A 91 -3.24 4.70 9.85
C ARG A 91 -2.26 5.83 9.61
N PHE A 92 -2.65 6.74 8.71
CA PHE A 92 -1.90 7.95 8.39
C PHE A 92 -2.80 9.18 8.44
N CYS A 93 -2.26 10.28 8.93
CA CYS A 93 -2.84 11.59 8.68
C CYS A 93 -2.76 11.92 7.18
N ASP A 94 -3.47 12.96 6.76
CA ASP A 94 -3.47 13.47 5.38
C ASP A 94 -2.06 13.77 4.86
N GLU A 95 -1.24 14.45 5.66
CA GLU A 95 0.11 14.86 5.29
C GLU A 95 1.03 13.67 5.02
N HIS A 96 1.10 12.72 5.97
CA HIS A 96 1.93 11.52 5.79
C HIS A 96 1.38 10.57 4.72
N PHE A 97 0.06 10.56 4.49
CA PHE A 97 -0.52 9.80 3.39
C PHE A 97 -0.10 10.36 2.03
N VAL A 98 -0.09 11.69 1.86
CA VAL A 98 0.38 12.33 0.62
C VAL A 98 1.85 11.99 0.36
N CYS A 99 2.69 11.95 1.39
CA CYS A 99 4.09 11.53 1.22
C CYS A 99 4.22 10.12 0.62
N LEU A 100 3.40 9.15 1.06
CA LEU A 100 3.38 7.80 0.47
C LEU A 100 2.99 7.79 -1.01
N HIS A 101 2.11 8.72 -1.41
CA HIS A 101 1.68 8.88 -2.79
C HIS A 101 2.77 9.53 -3.66
N GLU A 102 3.60 10.41 -3.10
CA GLU A 102 4.62 11.15 -3.85
C GLU A 102 5.97 10.42 -3.94
N SER A 103 6.35 9.63 -2.94
CA SER A 103 7.63 8.89 -2.89
C SER A 103 7.73 7.78 -3.94
N ALA A 104 6.60 7.27 -4.44
CA ALA A 104 6.55 6.10 -5.32
C ALA A 104 6.68 6.41 -6.83
N LYS A 105 7.03 7.65 -7.20
CA LYS A 105 7.39 7.95 -8.59
C LYS A 105 8.73 7.28 -8.91
N PRO A 106 8.81 6.47 -9.99
CA PRO A 106 10.09 5.91 -10.41
C PRO A 106 11.03 7.07 -10.68
N GLN A 107 12.18 7.08 -10.00
CA GLN A 107 13.32 7.80 -10.50
C GLN A 107 13.58 7.21 -11.89
N ASP A 108 13.38 8.02 -12.93
CA ASP A 108 13.91 7.73 -14.26
C ASP A 108 15.39 7.41 -14.07
N ALA A 109 15.72 6.11 -14.06
CA ALA A 109 17.07 5.65 -14.20
C ALA A 109 17.47 6.02 -15.62
N GLY A 110 17.95 7.27 -15.77
CA GLY A 110 18.56 7.76 -16.98
C GLY A 110 19.62 6.75 -17.39
N ILE A 111 19.32 5.99 -18.45
CA ILE A 111 20.31 5.21 -19.16
C ILE A 111 21.26 6.26 -19.73
N GLN A 112 22.35 6.53 -19.02
CA GLN A 112 23.52 7.14 -19.64
C GLN A 112 24.05 6.09 -20.61
N THR A 113 23.57 6.13 -21.84
CA THR A 113 24.30 5.56 -22.97
C THR A 113 25.65 6.26 -22.96
N ARG A 114 26.67 5.57 -22.43
CA ARG A 114 28.05 5.94 -22.71
C ARG A 114 28.18 5.83 -24.22
N ASP A 115 28.29 6.97 -24.89
CA ASP A 115 28.75 7.02 -26.27
C ASP A 115 30.03 6.20 -26.35
N ASP A 116 29.97 5.03 -26.99
CA ASP A 116 31.13 4.22 -27.30
C ASP A 116 31.73 4.77 -28.60
N PRO A 117 32.88 5.46 -28.56
CA PRO A 117 33.49 6.03 -29.76
C PRO A 117 34.04 4.97 -30.74
N ARG A 118 33.88 3.66 -30.46
CA ARG A 118 34.42 2.57 -31.29
C ARG A 118 33.48 2.08 -32.40
N LEU A 119 32.31 2.68 -32.58
CA LEU A 119 31.37 2.35 -33.67
C LEU A 119 31.39 3.33 -34.85
N ARG A 120 32.46 4.12 -34.99
CA ARG A 120 32.77 4.83 -36.22
C ARG A 120 34.05 4.25 -36.81
N GLU A 121 33.89 3.26 -37.68
CA GLU A 121 34.63 2.99 -38.93
C GLU A 121 34.34 1.57 -39.44
#